data_AF-A0A0F8A3I6-F1
#
_entry.id   AF-A0A0F8A3I6-F1
#
_cell.length_a   1.000
_cell.length_b   1.000
_cell.length_c   1.000
_cell.angle_alpha   90.00
_cell.angle_beta   90.00
_cell.angle_gamma   90.00
#
_symmetry.space_group_name_H-M   'P 1'
#
loop_
_entity.id
_entity.type
_entity.pdbx_description
1 polymer ?
#
loop_
_entity_poly.entity_id
_entity_poly.type
_entity_poly.pdbx_seq_one_letter_code
_entity_poly.pdbx_strand_id
1 'polypeptide(L)'
;MASGRDMVTSKDAVQREIEELEARLARLRASQQNKAATDAEFRQALTQRPPAPSPSSSSTHFLLLLADSALPVGSGRRAAGASASRRGSAAAVAADDDDDVPPLVSAHLAPLFGVVCALVGLSLRQAAYVFMLSHVKALISAAVRASMFGPYQAQKVLASDQVQRLIDAVVDREWDTPVEDAGQSVPVMDLWVGRHELLYSRIFNS
;
A
#
# COMPACT_ATOMS: atom_id res chain seq x y z
N MET A 1 -54.26 -34.27 -21.63
CA MET A 1 -54.32 -33.26 -20.56
C MET A 1 -53.03 -33.26 -19.71
N ALA A 2 -51.83 -33.17 -20.31
CA ALA A 2 -50.56 -33.15 -19.55
C ALA A 2 -49.75 -31.85 -19.75
N SER A 3 -49.99 -31.08 -20.81
CA SER A 3 -49.15 -29.92 -21.18
C SER A 3 -49.28 -28.67 -20.30
N GLY A 4 -50.29 -28.59 -19.42
CA GLY A 4 -50.55 -27.40 -18.60
C GLY A 4 -49.81 -27.36 -17.26
N ARG A 5 -49.42 -28.53 -16.72
CA ARG A 5 -48.78 -28.64 -15.39
C ARG A 5 -47.28 -28.31 -15.46
N ASP A 6 -46.63 -28.71 -16.55
CA ASP A 6 -45.19 -28.49 -16.75
C ASP A 6 -44.88 -27.00 -16.99
N MET A 7 -45.79 -26.27 -17.65
CA MET A 7 -45.63 -24.84 -17.93
C MET A 7 -45.88 -23.96 -16.69
N VAL A 8 -46.78 -24.36 -15.78
CA VAL A 8 -46.99 -23.68 -14.49
C VAL A 8 -45.77 -23.89 -13.59
N THR A 9 -45.24 -25.11 -13.54
CA THR A 9 -44.04 -25.43 -12.75
C THR A 9 -42.81 -24.65 -13.22
N SER A 10 -42.68 -24.42 -14.53
CA SER A 10 -41.60 -23.60 -15.11
C SER A 10 -41.74 -22.11 -14.78
N LYS A 11 -42.95 -21.56 -14.77
CA LYS A 11 -43.19 -20.17 -14.35
C LYS A 11 -42.89 -19.95 -12.87
N ASP A 12 -43.29 -20.89 -12.01
CA ASP A 12 -43.03 -20.83 -10.58
C ASP A 12 -41.54 -20.99 -10.23
N ALA A 13 -40.76 -21.62 -11.10
CA ALA A 13 -39.31 -21.72 -10.96
C ALA A 13 -38.62 -20.39 -11.30
N VAL A 14 -39.02 -19.75 -12.41
CA VAL A 14 -38.49 -18.43 -12.81
C VAL A 14 -38.83 -17.36 -11.78
N GLN A 15 -40.04 -17.38 -11.22
CA GLN A 15 -40.45 -16.42 -10.21
C GLN A 15 -39.59 -16.51 -8.94
N ARG A 16 -39.24 -17.73 -8.51
CA ARG A 16 -38.34 -17.96 -7.37
C ARG A 16 -36.91 -17.47 -7.65
N GLU A 17 -36.43 -17.64 -8.87
CA GLU A 17 -35.10 -17.15 -9.28
C GLU A 17 -35.05 -15.62 -9.30
N ILE A 18 -36.12 -14.95 -9.75
CA ILE A 18 -36.23 -13.48 -9.70
C ILE A 18 -36.22 -12.99 -8.25
N GLU A 19 -37.00 -13.61 -7.37
CA GLU A 19 -37.05 -13.25 -5.94
C GLU A 19 -35.68 -13.44 -5.27
N GLU A 20 -34.96 -14.50 -5.62
CA GLU A 20 -33.59 -14.74 -5.13
C GLU A 20 -32.60 -13.69 -5.64
N LEU A 21 -32.67 -13.35 -6.93
CA LEU A 21 -31.80 -12.35 -7.54
C LEU A 21 -32.07 -10.94 -6.99
N GLU A 22 -33.32 -10.58 -6.73
CA GLU A 22 -33.69 -9.32 -6.10
C GLU A 22 -33.19 -9.25 -4.65
N ALA A 23 -33.34 -10.34 -3.88
CA ALA A 23 -32.81 -10.42 -2.53
C ALA A 23 -31.27 -10.31 -2.51
N ARG A 24 -30.58 -10.96 -3.46
CA ARG A 24 -29.12 -10.86 -3.61
C ARG A 24 -28.69 -9.44 -3.97
N LEU A 25 -29.41 -8.77 -4.87
CA LEU A 25 -29.13 -7.41 -5.31
C LEU A 25 -29.38 -6.38 -4.18
N ALA A 26 -30.40 -6.58 -3.36
CA ALA A 26 -30.64 -5.76 -2.17
C ALA A 26 -29.48 -5.85 -1.16
N ARG A 27 -28.96 -7.06 -0.91
CA ARG A 27 -27.80 -7.27 -0.03
C ARG A 27 -26.54 -6.58 -0.56
N LEU A 28 -26.29 -6.68 -1.87
CA LEU A 28 -25.14 -6.02 -2.51
C LEU A 28 -25.23 -4.48 -2.47
N ARG A 29 -26.44 -3.92 -2.62
CA ARG A 29 -26.64 -2.47 -2.48
C ARG A 29 -26.41 -2.00 -1.04
N ALA A 30 -26.88 -2.75 -0.05
CA ALA A 30 -26.62 -2.43 1.35
C ALA A 30 -25.11 -2.48 1.68
N SER A 31 -24.38 -3.48 1.17
CA SER A 31 -22.92 -3.54 1.37
C SER A 31 -22.17 -2.42 0.66
N GLN A 32 -22.62 -1.98 -0.52
CA GLN A 32 -22.04 -0.81 -1.19
C GLN A 32 -22.28 0.50 -0.44
N GLN A 33 -23.47 0.70 0.14
CA GLN A 33 -23.76 1.89 0.94
C GLN A 33 -22.91 1.95 2.21
N ASN A 34 -22.73 0.82 2.90
CA ASN A 34 -21.83 0.74 4.06
C ASN A 34 -20.38 1.04 3.66
N LYS A 35 -19.90 0.50 2.53
CA LYS A 35 -18.56 0.82 2.01
C LYS A 35 -18.40 2.30 1.69
N ALA A 36 -19.40 2.91 1.05
CA ALA A 36 -19.38 4.33 0.72
C ALA A 36 -19.41 5.22 1.98
N ALA A 37 -20.15 4.80 3.02
CA ALA A 37 -20.16 5.48 4.32
C ALA A 37 -18.80 5.38 5.02
N THR A 38 -18.18 4.20 5.07
CA THR A 38 -16.83 4.03 5.64
C THR A 38 -15.77 4.81 4.86
N ASP A 39 -15.86 4.87 3.53
CA ASP A 39 -14.96 5.67 2.70
C ASP A 39 -15.17 7.17 2.96
N ALA A 40 -16.42 7.61 3.18
CA ALA A 40 -16.74 9.00 3.53
C ALA A 40 -16.24 9.37 4.93
N GLU A 41 -16.40 8.49 5.93
CA GLU A 41 -15.87 8.67 7.29
C GLU A 41 -14.34 8.72 7.28
N PHE A 42 -13.67 7.85 6.52
CA PHE A 42 -12.22 7.89 6.35
C PHE A 42 -11.76 9.19 5.69
N ARG A 43 -12.45 9.66 4.64
CA ARG A 43 -12.18 10.96 4.01
C ARG A 43 -12.41 12.13 4.98
N GLN A 44 -13.43 12.04 5.82
CA GLN A 44 -13.70 13.04 6.84
C GLN A 44 -12.60 13.05 7.92
N ALA A 45 -12.12 11.88 8.34
CA ALA A 45 -10.98 11.74 9.26
C ALA A 45 -9.68 12.29 8.66
N LEU A 46 -9.43 12.09 7.35
CA LEU A 46 -8.29 12.71 6.65
C LEU A 46 -8.40 14.23 6.56
N THR A 47 -9.63 14.78 6.55
CA THR A 47 -9.88 16.23 6.47
C THR A 47 -9.78 16.90 7.85
N GLN A 48 -10.02 16.15 8.94
CA GLN A 48 -9.81 16.61 10.30
C GLN A 48 -8.30 16.66 10.61
N ARG A 49 -7.68 17.80 10.30
CA ARG A 49 -6.29 18.08 10.69
C ARG A 49 -6.16 17.99 12.21
N PRO A 50 -5.38 17.04 12.77
CA PRO A 50 -5.12 17.03 14.20
C PRO A 50 -4.42 18.34 14.61
N PRO A 51 -4.69 18.89 15.80
CA PRO A 51 -4.03 20.10 16.28
C PRO A 51 -2.52 19.88 16.27
N ALA A 52 -1.77 20.77 15.62
CA ALA A 52 -0.35 20.61 15.36
C ALA A 52 0.42 20.40 16.69
N PRO A 53 1.05 19.24 16.93
CA PRO A 53 2.02 19.12 18.00
C PRO A 53 3.27 19.92 17.61
N SER A 54 3.77 20.74 18.53
CA SER A 54 5.04 21.47 18.40
C SER A 54 6.18 20.51 18.01
N PRO A 55 7.05 20.86 17.04
CA PRO A 55 8.07 19.96 16.53
C PRO A 55 9.14 19.73 17.62
N SER A 56 9.00 18.65 18.39
CA SER A 56 10.09 18.12 19.18
C SER A 56 10.99 17.29 18.25
N SER A 57 12.30 17.57 18.30
CA SER A 57 13.36 16.94 17.49
C SER A 57 13.38 15.39 17.54
N SER A 58 12.65 14.78 18.48
CA SER A 58 12.61 13.33 18.70
C SER A 58 11.74 12.58 17.67
N SER A 59 10.68 13.19 17.15
CA SER A 59 9.71 12.52 16.28
C SER A 59 10.23 12.27 14.85
N THR A 60 11.11 13.13 14.35
CA THR A 60 11.76 12.99 13.03
C THR A 60 12.73 11.81 13.00
N HIS A 61 13.44 11.57 14.10
CA HIS A 61 14.35 10.43 14.23
C HIS A 61 13.59 9.09 14.20
N PHE A 62 12.43 9.01 14.86
CA PHE A 62 11.62 7.78 14.85
C PHE A 62 11.10 7.42 13.46
N LEU A 63 10.70 8.41 12.66
CA LEU A 63 10.29 8.18 11.26
C LEU A 63 11.46 7.77 10.36
N LEU A 64 12.64 8.36 10.56
CA LEU A 64 13.85 7.92 9.86
C LEU A 64 14.24 6.48 10.23
N LEU A 65 13.99 6.06 11.48
CA LEU A 65 14.26 4.71 11.98
C LEU A 65 13.23 3.69 11.46
N LEU A 66 11.94 4.07 11.41
CA LEU A 66 10.87 3.29 10.77
C LEU A 66 11.15 3.12 9.27
N ALA A 67 11.55 4.19 8.60
CA ALA A 67 11.93 4.16 7.20
C ALA A 67 13.23 3.38 6.96
N ASP A 68 14.13 3.27 7.94
CA ASP A 68 15.27 2.34 7.91
C ASP A 68 14.84 0.87 8.04
N SER A 69 13.84 0.63 8.89
CA SER A 69 13.34 -0.71 9.19
C SER A 69 12.42 -1.28 8.09
N ALA A 70 11.76 -0.41 7.31
CA ALA A 70 10.91 -0.81 6.19
C ALA A 70 11.70 -1.20 4.92
N LEU A 71 13.02 -1.01 4.91
CA LEU A 71 13.89 -1.42 3.83
C LEU A 71 14.42 -2.83 4.12
N PRO A 72 14.38 -3.77 3.16
CA PRO A 72 14.82 -5.14 3.39
C PRO A 72 16.35 -5.18 3.47
N VAL A 73 16.88 -4.86 4.64
CA VAL A 73 18.21 -5.26 5.07
C VAL A 73 18.08 -6.70 5.50
N GLY A 74 18.33 -7.61 4.54
CA GLY A 74 18.51 -9.03 4.83
C GLY A 74 19.65 -9.19 5.83
N SER A 75 19.30 -9.53 7.08
CA SER A 75 20.11 -10.26 8.06
C SER A 75 19.16 -10.73 9.17
N GLY A 76 19.16 -12.03 9.42
CA GLY A 76 18.07 -12.78 10.04
C GLY A 76 17.49 -12.24 11.35
N ARG A 77 16.17 -12.06 11.37
CA ARG A 77 15.38 -12.34 12.57
C ARG A 77 14.46 -13.51 12.29
N ARG A 78 14.91 -14.67 12.75
CA ARG A 78 14.06 -15.84 13.04
C ARG A 78 13.02 -15.39 14.08
N ALA A 79 11.87 -14.93 13.60
CA ALA A 79 10.66 -14.93 14.40
C ALA A 79 10.25 -16.41 14.54
N ALA A 80 10.68 -17.02 15.64
CA ALA A 80 10.15 -18.31 16.04
C ALA A 80 8.66 -18.13 16.37
N GLY A 81 7.81 -18.95 15.75
CA GLY A 81 6.49 -19.27 16.26
C GLY A 81 5.32 -18.52 15.64
N ALA A 82 4.90 -18.94 14.44
CA ALA A 82 3.50 -19.29 14.15
C ALA A 82 3.44 -19.86 12.73
N SER A 83 3.34 -21.19 12.65
CA SER A 83 3.09 -21.89 11.40
C SER A 83 1.68 -21.57 10.89
N ALA A 84 1.57 -20.96 9.72
CA ALA A 84 0.37 -21.09 8.89
C ALA A 84 0.79 -20.96 7.43
N SER A 85 1.28 -22.08 6.89
CA SER A 85 1.34 -22.32 5.46
C SER A 85 -0.09 -22.27 4.92
N ARG A 86 -0.40 -21.31 4.06
CA ARG A 86 -1.40 -21.46 2.99
C ARG A 86 -1.01 -20.56 1.82
N ARG A 87 -0.35 -21.18 0.84
CA ARG A 87 -0.33 -20.76 -0.56
C ARG A 87 -1.77 -20.62 -1.03
N GLY A 88 -2.11 -19.49 -1.64
CA GLY A 88 -3.41 -19.29 -2.27
C GLY A 88 -3.39 -18.05 -3.14
N SER A 89 -3.41 -18.27 -4.45
CA SER A 89 -3.64 -17.24 -5.46
C SER A 89 -5.00 -16.55 -5.27
N ALA A 90 -5.11 -15.38 -5.89
CA ALA A 90 -6.32 -14.69 -6.32
C ALA A 90 -7.68 -15.37 -6.03
N ALA A 91 -8.56 -14.56 -5.42
CA ALA A 91 -10.01 -14.71 -5.33
C ALA A 91 -10.55 -15.88 -4.48
N ALA A 92 -10.96 -15.58 -3.25
CA ALA A 92 -12.09 -16.26 -2.63
C ALA A 92 -12.77 -15.34 -1.61
N VAL A 93 -14.02 -15.02 -1.94
CA VAL A 93 -15.02 -14.45 -1.04
C VAL A 93 -15.49 -15.57 -0.09
N ALA A 94 -15.88 -15.17 1.12
CA ALA A 94 -16.58 -15.93 2.16
C ALA A 94 -15.72 -16.74 3.14
N ALA A 95 -15.59 -16.19 4.35
CA ALA A 95 -15.90 -16.91 5.58
C ALA A 95 -16.45 -15.89 6.58
N ASP A 96 -17.74 -16.03 6.88
CA ASP A 96 -18.41 -15.46 8.05
C ASP A 96 -18.01 -16.36 9.22
N ASP A 97 -17.24 -15.84 10.17
CA ASP A 97 -17.22 -16.31 11.56
C ASP A 97 -16.66 -15.20 12.46
N ASP A 98 -17.27 -15.09 13.63
CA ASP A 98 -17.24 -14.04 14.65
C ASP A 98 -15.81 -13.64 15.11
N ASP A 99 -15.32 -12.48 14.67
CA ASP A 99 -14.32 -11.65 15.37
C ASP A 99 -14.25 -10.29 14.65
N ASP A 100 -14.38 -9.21 15.41
CA ASP A 100 -14.38 -7.79 15.02
C ASP A 100 -13.01 -7.31 14.47
N VAL A 101 -12.45 -8.06 13.51
CA VAL A 101 -11.19 -7.73 12.84
C VAL A 101 -11.54 -7.26 11.44
N PRO A 102 -11.43 -5.94 11.14
CA PRO A 102 -11.65 -5.45 9.79
C PRO A 102 -10.75 -6.20 8.79
N PRO A 103 -11.23 -6.48 7.57
CA PRO A 103 -10.47 -7.25 6.58
C PRO A 103 -9.10 -6.63 6.36
N LEU A 104 -8.04 -7.45 6.24
CA LEU A 104 -6.68 -6.96 6.04
C LEU A 104 -6.60 -6.09 4.77
N VAL A 105 -6.60 -4.77 4.96
CA VAL A 105 -6.45 -3.80 3.87
C VAL A 105 -4.97 -3.78 3.48
N SER A 106 -4.67 -4.19 2.24
CA SER A 106 -3.34 -3.99 1.67
C SER A 106 -3.10 -2.51 1.42
N ALA A 107 -2.54 -1.81 2.40
CA ALA A 107 -2.16 -0.43 2.26
C ALA A 107 -0.81 -0.31 1.54
N HIS A 108 -0.75 0.54 0.52
CA HIS A 108 0.52 0.92 -0.08
C HIS A 108 1.34 1.76 0.91
N LEU A 109 2.66 1.57 0.88
CA LEU A 109 3.59 2.24 1.81
C LEU A 109 3.46 3.77 1.77
N ALA A 110 3.35 4.36 0.58
CA ALA A 110 3.32 5.81 0.41
C ALA A 110 2.10 6.48 1.11
N PRO A 111 0.85 6.05 0.85
CA PRO A 111 -0.31 6.57 1.58
C PRO A 111 -0.23 6.37 3.09
N LEU A 112 0.18 5.18 3.56
CA LEU A 112 0.27 4.88 4.99
C LEU A 112 1.32 5.76 5.67
N PHE A 113 2.49 5.91 5.06
CA PHE A 113 3.54 6.79 5.56
C PHE A 113 3.05 8.23 5.67
N GLY A 114 2.32 8.73 4.67
CA GLY A 114 1.71 10.06 4.69
C GLY A 114 0.76 10.26 5.87
N VAL A 115 -0.12 9.30 6.13
CA VAL A 115 -1.05 9.33 7.28
C VAL A 115 -0.29 9.36 8.60
N VAL A 116 0.73 8.51 8.76
CA VAL A 116 1.55 8.48 9.98
C VAL A 116 2.28 9.82 10.17
N CYS A 117 2.84 10.40 9.11
CA CYS A 117 3.46 11.73 9.18
C CYS A 117 2.48 12.84 9.58
N ALA A 118 1.24 12.78 9.08
CA ALA A 118 0.20 13.73 9.44
C ALA A 118 -0.17 13.62 10.93
N LEU A 119 -0.28 12.39 11.47
CA LEU A 119 -0.53 12.14 12.89
C LEU A 119 0.62 12.65 13.78
N VAL A 120 1.86 12.52 13.30
CA VAL A 120 3.06 13.01 14.01
C VAL A 120 3.24 14.53 13.89
N GLY A 121 2.44 15.20 13.05
CA GLY A 121 2.44 16.66 12.90
C GLY A 121 3.50 17.19 11.92
N LEU A 122 4.03 16.36 11.02
CA LEU A 122 4.88 16.87 9.95
C LEU A 122 4.05 17.61 8.91
N SER A 123 4.63 18.68 8.37
CA SER A 123 4.09 19.28 7.15
C SER A 123 4.19 18.31 5.98
N LEU A 124 3.28 18.45 5.02
CA LEU A 124 3.27 17.64 3.80
C LEU A 124 4.62 17.68 3.06
N ARG A 125 5.25 18.85 3.02
CA ARG A 125 6.55 19.09 2.38
C ARG A 125 7.69 18.32 3.07
N GLN A 126 7.69 18.30 4.40
CA GLN A 126 8.65 17.52 5.19
C GLN A 126 8.41 16.01 5.05
N ALA A 127 7.15 15.57 5.05
CA ALA A 127 6.80 14.17 4.84
C ALA A 127 7.30 13.69 3.46
N ALA A 128 7.05 14.45 2.40
CA ALA A 128 7.54 14.17 1.05
C ALA A 128 9.07 14.10 1.01
N TYR A 129 9.76 15.04 1.65
CA TYR A 129 11.22 15.04 1.72
C TYR A 129 11.77 13.79 2.42
N VAL A 130 11.24 13.43 3.59
CA VAL A 130 11.68 12.25 4.35
C VAL A 130 11.36 10.96 3.59
N PHE A 131 10.21 10.89 2.93
CA PHE A 131 9.84 9.77 2.07
C PHE A 131 10.87 9.58 0.94
N MET A 132 11.19 10.65 0.20
CA MET A 132 12.18 10.60 -0.88
C MET A 132 13.59 10.29 -0.37
N LEU A 133 13.99 10.87 0.75
CA LEU A 133 15.29 10.58 1.38
C LEU A 133 15.39 9.11 1.79
N SER A 134 14.30 8.52 2.30
CA SER A 134 14.28 7.11 2.65
C SER A 134 14.50 6.20 1.43
N HIS A 135 13.93 6.58 0.28
CA HIS A 135 14.15 5.89 -0.98
C HIS A 135 15.61 6.00 -1.44
N VAL A 136 16.20 7.20 -1.41
CA VAL A 136 17.62 7.40 -1.75
C VAL A 136 18.53 6.57 -0.85
N LYS A 137 18.26 6.54 0.45
CA LYS A 137 18.99 5.71 1.41
C LYS A 137 18.91 4.22 1.07
N ALA A 138 17.75 3.73 0.63
CA ALA A 138 17.57 2.36 0.17
C ALA A 138 18.45 2.03 -1.03
N LEU A 139 18.44 2.90 -2.05
CA LEU A 139 19.23 2.73 -3.27
C LEU A 139 20.73 2.72 -2.97
N ILE A 140 21.20 3.63 -2.12
CA ILE A 140 22.60 3.70 -1.72
C ILE A 140 22.99 2.46 -0.90
N SER A 141 22.13 1.99 0.01
CA SER A 141 22.34 0.74 0.76
C SER A 141 22.43 -0.48 -0.17
N ALA A 142 21.59 -0.56 -1.19
CA ALA A 142 21.66 -1.61 -2.22
C ALA A 142 22.97 -1.52 -3.01
N ALA A 143 23.39 -0.32 -3.42
CA ALA A 143 24.63 -0.10 -4.15
C ALA A 143 25.88 -0.50 -3.33
N VAL A 144 25.89 -0.23 -2.02
CA VAL A 144 26.96 -0.68 -1.11
C VAL A 144 27.00 -2.21 -1.03
N ARG A 145 25.84 -2.87 -0.88
CA ARG A 145 25.77 -4.35 -0.86
C ARG A 145 26.16 -4.99 -2.20
N ALA A 146 25.92 -4.30 -3.31
CA ALA A 146 26.38 -4.68 -4.63
C ALA A 146 27.86 -4.33 -4.89
N SER A 147 28.60 -3.88 -3.87
CA SER A 147 30.02 -3.48 -3.95
C SER A 147 30.32 -2.34 -4.93
N MET A 148 29.31 -1.54 -5.30
CA MET A 148 29.47 -0.36 -6.16
C MET A 148 29.97 0.87 -5.39
N PHE A 149 29.64 0.97 -4.10
CA PHE A 149 30.12 2.03 -3.21
C PHE A 149 30.78 1.46 -1.94
N GLY A 150 31.81 2.16 -1.47
CA GLY A 150 32.32 1.97 -0.10
C GLY A 150 31.42 2.69 0.93
N PRO A 151 31.39 2.25 2.20
CA PRO A 151 30.51 2.80 3.23
C PRO A 151 30.73 4.30 3.48
N TYR A 152 31.98 4.77 3.47
CA TYR A 152 32.29 6.20 3.63
C TYR A 152 31.84 7.05 2.44
N GLN A 153 31.92 6.51 1.22
CA GLN A 153 31.44 7.20 0.03
C GLN A 153 29.92 7.31 0.03
N ALA A 154 29.22 6.25 0.43
CA ALA A 154 27.78 6.26 0.60
C ALA A 154 27.30 7.35 1.58
N GLN A 155 27.97 7.48 2.73
CA GLN A 155 27.67 8.54 3.70
C GLN A 155 27.95 9.94 3.14
N LYS A 156 29.06 10.11 2.41
CA LYS A 156 29.39 11.38 1.76
C LYS A 156 28.34 11.78 0.72
N VAL A 157 27.81 10.83 -0.04
CA VAL A 157 26.73 11.07 -1.01
C VAL A 157 25.43 11.43 -0.29
N LEU A 158 25.04 10.70 0.76
CA LEU A 158 23.82 10.98 1.53
C LEU A 158 23.85 12.35 2.21
N ALA A 159 25.02 12.77 2.71
CA ALA A 159 25.21 14.08 3.32
C ALA A 159 25.45 15.20 2.29
N SER A 160 25.39 14.89 0.98
CA SER A 160 25.68 15.88 -0.06
C SER A 160 24.49 16.79 -0.33
N ASP A 161 24.80 18.05 -0.53
CA ASP A 161 23.89 19.09 -1.01
C ASP A 161 23.31 18.79 -2.41
N GLN A 162 24.02 17.97 -3.20
CA GLN A 162 23.49 17.46 -4.47
C GLN A 162 22.26 16.57 -4.28
N VAL A 163 22.29 15.64 -3.31
CA VAL A 163 21.14 14.76 -3.02
C VAL A 163 19.96 15.58 -2.51
N GLN A 164 20.21 16.54 -1.61
CA GLN A 164 19.16 17.44 -1.12
C GLN A 164 18.47 18.18 -2.27
N ARG A 165 19.23 18.83 -3.16
CA ARG A 165 18.68 19.51 -4.34
C ARG A 165 17.89 18.58 -5.26
N LEU A 166 18.37 17.35 -5.47
CA LEU A 166 17.66 16.39 -6.32
C LEU A 166 16.32 16.00 -5.72
N ILE A 167 16.27 15.78 -4.40
CA ILE A 167 15.02 15.49 -3.69
C ILE A 167 14.07 16.67 -3.82
N ASP A 168 14.53 17.88 -3.56
CA ASP A 168 13.69 19.08 -3.63
C ASP A 168 13.15 19.30 -5.05
N ALA A 169 14.00 19.18 -6.07
CA ALA A 169 13.59 19.31 -7.47
C ALA A 169 12.56 18.25 -7.90
N VAL A 170 12.68 17.00 -7.43
CA VAL A 170 11.70 15.94 -7.73
C VAL A 170 10.37 16.23 -7.05
N VAL A 171 10.39 16.64 -5.79
CA VAL A 171 9.14 16.93 -5.08
C VAL A 171 8.46 18.17 -5.64
N ASP A 172 9.21 19.22 -5.99
CA ASP A 172 8.64 20.42 -6.63
C ASP A 172 8.03 20.10 -7.99
N ARG A 173 8.64 19.19 -8.75
CA ARG A 173 8.12 18.76 -10.05
C ARG A 173 6.78 18.03 -9.94
N GLU A 174 6.62 17.18 -8.93
CA GLU A 174 5.44 16.33 -8.77
C GLU A 174 4.41 16.89 -7.77
N TRP A 175 4.61 18.11 -7.26
CA TRP A 175 3.83 18.64 -6.12
C TRP A 175 2.34 18.77 -6.43
N ASP A 176 2.02 19.22 -7.65
CA ASP A 176 0.65 19.48 -8.11
C ASP A 176 0.13 18.37 -9.03
N THR A 177 0.82 17.22 -9.11
CA THR A 177 0.39 16.07 -9.93
C THR A 177 -0.88 15.45 -9.31
N PRO A 178 -2.00 15.38 -10.06
CA PRO A 178 -3.23 14.80 -9.54
C PRO A 178 -3.14 13.28 -9.42
N VAL A 179 -3.99 12.67 -8.59
CA VAL A 179 -3.89 11.24 -8.23
C VAL A 179 -4.14 10.33 -9.43
N GLU A 180 -5.01 10.75 -10.35
CA GLU A 180 -5.30 10.07 -11.61
C GLU A 180 -4.06 9.94 -12.53
N ASP A 181 -3.11 10.88 -12.43
CA ASP A 181 -1.88 10.91 -13.21
C ASP A 181 -0.66 10.45 -12.39
N ALA A 182 -0.84 10.11 -11.11
CA ALA A 182 0.21 9.69 -10.17
C ALA A 182 0.70 8.23 -10.40
N GLY A 183 0.79 7.81 -11.66
CA GLY A 183 1.22 6.48 -12.08
C GLY A 183 2.68 6.43 -12.50
N GLN A 184 3.33 5.27 -12.32
CA GLN A 184 4.65 5.02 -12.89
C GLN A 184 4.49 4.59 -14.35
N SER A 185 5.01 5.41 -15.27
CA SER A 185 4.99 5.13 -16.72
C SER A 185 6.41 5.04 -17.25
N VAL A 186 7.16 4.02 -16.83
CA VAL A 186 8.51 3.78 -17.36
C VAL A 186 8.63 2.33 -17.85
N PRO A 187 8.16 2.02 -19.07
CA PRO A 187 8.04 0.64 -19.57
C PRO A 187 9.39 -0.08 -19.65
N VAL A 188 10.48 0.67 -19.82
CA VAL A 188 11.83 0.10 -19.77
C VAL A 188 12.13 -0.45 -18.37
N MET A 189 11.78 0.27 -17.30
CA MET A 189 12.02 -0.22 -15.94
C MET A 189 11.19 -1.46 -15.63
N ASP A 190 9.95 -1.54 -16.11
CA ASP A 190 9.09 -2.72 -15.92
C ASP A 190 9.72 -3.99 -16.51
N LEU A 191 10.32 -3.87 -17.70
CA LEU A 191 11.03 -4.98 -18.35
C LEU A 191 12.25 -5.42 -17.53
N TRP A 192 12.99 -4.48 -16.94
CA TRP A 192 14.19 -4.77 -16.14
C TRP A 192 13.82 -5.40 -14.80
N VAL A 193 12.78 -4.92 -14.13
CA VAL A 193 12.25 -5.50 -12.89
C VAL A 193 11.76 -6.92 -13.15
N GLY A 194 10.99 -7.15 -14.22
CA GLY A 194 10.52 -8.48 -14.61
C GLY A 194 11.67 -9.46 -14.94
N ARG A 195 12.88 -8.96 -15.25
CA ARG A 195 14.05 -9.81 -15.48
C ARG A 195 14.70 -10.30 -14.18
N HIS A 196 14.43 -9.66 -13.06
CA HIS A 196 15.08 -9.97 -11.78
C HIS A 196 14.81 -11.41 -11.31
N GLU A 197 13.69 -12.00 -11.72
CA GLU A 197 13.35 -13.41 -11.47
C GLU A 197 14.21 -14.43 -12.23
N LEU A 198 14.86 -14.01 -13.33
CA LEU A 198 15.71 -14.89 -14.15
C LEU A 198 17.17 -14.90 -13.68
N LEU A 199 17.52 -14.11 -12.66
CA LEU A 199 18.87 -14.09 -12.11
C LEU A 199 19.17 -15.40 -11.39
N TYR A 200 20.24 -16.08 -11.79
CA TYR A 200 20.72 -17.32 -11.17
C TYR A 200 21.00 -17.18 -9.66
N SER A 201 21.48 -16.00 -9.25
CA SER A 201 21.68 -15.62 -7.84
C SER A 201 21.08 -14.24 -7.59
N ARG A 202 20.26 -14.13 -6.53
CA ARG A 202 19.58 -12.89 -6.13
C ARG A 202 20.10 -12.43 -4.78
N ILE A 203 20.55 -11.17 -4.74
CA ILE A 203 21.00 -10.50 -3.51
C ILE A 203 19.89 -9.63 -2.86
N PHE A 204 18.77 -9.44 -3.56
CA PHE A 204 17.59 -8.70 -3.10
C PHE A 204 16.32 -9.54 -3.28
N ASN A 205 15.33 -9.29 -2.41
CA ASN A 205 14.00 -9.94 -2.44
C ASN A 205 12.96 -9.07 -3.18
N SER A 206 13.40 -8.39 -4.22
CA SER A 206 12.55 -7.65 -5.16
C SER A 206 12.59 -8.30 -6.53
#